data_AF-A0A2E3DE57-F1
#
_entry.id   AF-A0A2E3DE57-F1
#
_cell.length_a   1.000
_cell.length_b   1.000
_cell.length_c   1.000
_cell.angle_alpha   90.00
_cell.angle_beta   90.00
_cell.angle_gamma   90.00
#
_symmetry.space_group_name_H-M   'P 1'
#
loop_
_entity.id
_entity.type
_entity.pdbx_description
1 polymer ?
#
loop_
_entity_poly.entity_id
_entity_poly.type
_entity_poly.pdbx_seq_one_letter_code
_entity_poly.pdbx_strand_id
1 'polypeptide(L)' 'MNNEEALLISQRRDAIYEWVVSRFKFLMAEERVDDALCFADEYFEWLDPNQLDDEETLFFDANELKALYQELTQG' A
#
# COMPACT_ATOMS: atom_id res chain seq x y z
N MET A 1 -14.22 -21.72 -5.48
CA MET A 1 -13.73 -20.99 -4.31
C MET A 1 -14.40 -21.61 -3.10
N ASN A 2 -13.64 -22.17 -2.15
CA ASN A 2 -14.22 -22.73 -0.92
C ASN A 2 -14.82 -21.57 -0.09
N ASN A 3 -15.98 -21.76 0.55
CA ASN A 3 -16.63 -20.73 1.37
C ASN A 3 -15.70 -20.22 2.50
N GLU A 4 -14.80 -21.06 2.99
CA GLU A 4 -13.81 -20.69 4.01
C GLU A 4 -12.73 -19.74 3.47
N GLU A 5 -12.27 -19.95 2.24
CA GLU A 5 -11.28 -19.08 1.58
C GLU A 5 -11.88 -17.70 1.30
N ALA A 6 -13.13 -17.66 0.84
CA ALA A 6 -13.86 -16.41 0.61
C ALA A 6 -14.04 -15.61 1.91
N LEU A 7 -14.35 -16.29 3.02
CA LEU A 7 -14.47 -15.67 4.34
C LEU A 7 -13.13 -15.10 4.82
N LEU A 8 -12.03 -15.85 4.65
CA LEU A 8 -10.70 -15.40 5.02
C LEU A 8 -10.30 -14.16 4.22
N ILE A 9 -10.50 -14.16 2.90
CA ILE A 9 -10.20 -13.03 2.04
C ILE A 9 -11.00 -11.79 2.46
N SER A 10 -12.29 -11.96 2.77
CA SER A 10 -13.12 -10.87 3.27
C SER A 10 -12.56 -10.27 4.56
N GLN A 11 -12.22 -11.10 5.55
CA GLN A 11 -11.66 -10.64 6.82
C GLN A 11 -10.34 -9.88 6.63
N ARG A 12 -9.49 -10.33 5.70
CA ARG A 12 -8.22 -9.64 5.39
C ARG A 12 -8.46 -8.29 4.75
N ARG A 13 -9.42 -8.20 3.82
CA ARG A 13 -9.80 -6.93 3.20
C ARG A 13 -10.33 -5.94 4.23
N ASP A 14 -11.17 -6.40 5.15
CA ASP A 14 -11.73 -5.55 6.20
C ASP A 14 -10.63 -5.01 7.13
N ALA A 15 -9.64 -5.84 7.49
CA ALA A 15 -8.49 -5.41 8.28
C ALA A 15 -7.62 -4.35 7.56
N ILE A 16 -7.42 -4.49 6.25
CA ILE A 16 -6.71 -3.49 5.44
C ILE A 16 -7.50 -2.17 5.45
N TYR A 17 -8.81 -2.22 5.18
CA TYR A 17 -9.67 -1.06 5.20
C TYR A 17 -9.65 -0.33 6.56
N GLU A 18 -9.77 -1.07 7.67
CA GLU A 18 -9.70 -0.50 9.02
C GLU A 18 -8.36 0.20 9.28
N TRP A 19 -7.25 -0.42 8.86
CA TRP A 19 -5.92 0.15 9.03
C TRP A 19 -5.73 1.42 8.21
N VAL A 20 -6.13 1.42 6.93
CA VAL A 20 -6.04 2.59 6.05
C VAL A 20 -6.82 3.77 6.62
N VAL A 21 -8.08 3.54 7.05
CA VAL A 21 -8.92 4.59 7.64
C VAL A 21 -8.30 5.12 8.94
N SER A 22 -7.76 4.24 9.78
CA SER A 22 -7.08 4.63 11.02
C SER A 22 -5.85 5.50 10.71
N ARG A 23 -5.03 5.10 9.73
CA ARG A 23 -3.82 5.83 9.35
C ARG A 23 -4.13 7.19 8.75
N PHE A 24 -5.12 7.29 7.87
CA PHE A 24 -5.58 8.55 7.31
C PHE A 24 -6.04 9.52 8.42
N LYS A 25 -6.87 9.04 9.35
CA LYS A 25 -7.33 9.85 10.50
C LYS A 25 -6.17 10.33 11.37
N PHE A 26 -5.17 9.49 11.60
CA PHE A 26 -3.96 9.88 12.32
C PHE A 26 -3.21 11.03 11.61
N LEU A 27 -2.99 10.94 10.30
CA LEU A 27 -2.32 11.99 9.54
C LEU A 27 -3.10 13.31 9.55
N MET A 28 -4.43 13.22 9.42
CA MET A 28 -5.31 14.39 9.54
C MET A 28 -5.24 15.04 10.93
N ALA A 29 -5.16 14.23 12.00
CA ALA A 29 -5.06 14.74 13.38
C ALA A 29 -3.71 15.41 13.68
N GLU A 30 -2.64 14.97 13.01
CA GLU A 30 -1.30 15.56 13.11
C GLU A 30 -1.11 16.77 12.16
N GLU A 31 -2.17 17.26 11.54
CA GLU A 31 -2.15 18.34 10.53
C GLU A 31 -1.22 18.05 9.32
N ARG A 32 -0.91 16.77 9.08
CA ARG A 32 -0.11 16.29 7.94
C ARG A 32 -1.00 16.04 6.73
N VAL A 33 -1.69 17.08 6.27
CA VAL A 33 -2.75 16.99 5.26
C VAL A 33 -2.23 16.49 3.91
N ASP A 34 -1.08 16.99 3.44
CA ASP A 34 -0.51 16.58 2.16
C ASP A 34 -0.14 15.08 2.17
N ASP A 35 0.43 14.60 3.27
CA ASP A 35 0.74 13.18 3.45
C ASP A 35 -0.54 12.33 3.51
N ALA A 36 -1.60 12.85 4.14
CA ALA A 36 -2.89 12.17 4.21
C ALA A 36 -3.54 12.05 2.83
N LEU A 37 -3.48 13.10 2.02
CA LEU A 37 -4.01 13.11 0.65
C LEU A 37 -3.21 12.18 -0.26
N CYS A 38 -1.88 12.26 -0.23
CA CYS A 38 -1.01 11.35 -0.97
C CYS A 38 -1.27 9.88 -0.60
N PHE A 39 -1.36 9.57 0.69
CA PHE A 39 -1.70 8.23 1.16
C PHE A 39 -3.09 7.75 0.72
N ALA A 40 -4.08 8.65 0.70
CA ALA A 40 -5.43 8.30 0.26
C ALA A 40 -5.49 8.06 -1.25
N ASP A 41 -4.76 8.83 -2.04
CA ASP A 41 -4.67 8.69 -3.50
C ASP A 41 -4.16 7.30 -3.89
N GLU A 42 -3.02 6.89 -3.33
CA GLU A 42 -2.44 5.55 -3.50
C GLU A 42 -3.43 4.42 -3.12
N TYR A 43 -4.19 4.61 -2.04
CA TYR A 43 -5.20 3.64 -1.66
C TYR A 43 -6.36 3.58 -2.66
N PHE A 44 -6.75 4.70 -3.26
CA PHE A 44 -7.79 4.71 -4.29
C PHE A 44 -7.31 4.07 -5.60
N GLU A 45 -6.05 4.24 -5.97
CA GLU A 45 -5.43 3.55 -7.11
C GLU A 45 -5.50 2.03 -6.93
N TRP A 46 -5.19 1.52 -5.73
CA TRP A 46 -5.34 0.08 -5.41
C TRP A 46 -6.79 -0.43 -5.51
N LEU A 47 -7.77 0.46 -5.38
CA LEU A 47 -9.19 0.13 -5.50
C LEU A 47 -9.73 0.32 -6.91
N ASP A 48 -9.03 1.01 -7.81
CA ASP A 48 -9.46 1.24 -9.19
C ASP A 48 -9.33 -0.06 -10.00
N PRO A 49 -10.45 -0.69 -10.40
CA PRO A 49 -10.41 -1.92 -11.18
C PRO A 49 -9.76 -1.74 -12.55
N ASN A 50 -9.66 -0.50 -13.06
CA ASN A 50 -9.03 -0.21 -14.35
C ASN A 50 -7.52 -0.06 -14.25
N GLN A 51 -6.98 0.17 -13.04
CA GLN A 51 -5.53 0.30 -12.81
C GLN A 51 -4.93 -0.99 -12.22
N LEU A 52 -5.77 -1.86 -11.65
CA LEU A 52 -5.37 -3.13 -11.01
C LEU A 52 -4.45 -4.02 -11.88
N ASP A 53 -4.65 -4.02 -13.20
CA ASP A 53 -3.88 -4.84 -14.14
C ASP A 53 -2.75 -4.05 -14.87
N ASP A 54 -2.79 -2.71 -14.80
CA ASP A 54 -1.90 -1.81 -15.54
C ASP A 54 -0.78 -1.22 -14.67
N GLU A 55 -0.91 -1.31 -13.35
CA GLU A 55 0.08 -0.80 -12.39
C GLU A 55 0.97 -1.93 -11.85
N GLU A 56 2.28 -1.81 -12.04
CA GLU A 56 3.23 -2.80 -11.53
C GLU A 56 3.31 -2.72 -9.99
N THR A 57 2.74 -3.72 -9.30
CA THR A 57 3.01 -3.89 -7.87
C THR A 57 4.44 -4.40 -7.67
N LEU A 58 5.37 -3.47 -7.44
CA LEU A 58 6.79 -3.79 -7.21
C LEU A 58 7.03 -4.10 -5.73
N PHE A 59 7.27 -5.37 -5.42
CA PHE A 59 7.84 -5.76 -4.13
C PHE A 59 9.36 -5.63 -4.21
N PHE A 60 9.97 -4.91 -3.27
CA PHE A 60 11.42 -4.88 -3.15
C PHE A 60 11.87 -5.00 -1.69
N ASP A 61 13.02 -5.63 -1.47
CA ASP A 61 13.71 -5.61 -0.18
C ASP A 61 14.56 -4.34 -0.09
N ALA A 62 14.29 -3.50 0.92
CA ALA A 62 15.00 -2.24 1.11
C ALA A 62 16.52 -2.42 1.33
N ASN A 63 16.96 -3.55 1.90
CA ASN A 63 18.37 -3.86 2.08
C ASN A 63 19.03 -4.21 0.75
N GLU A 64 18.35 -4.99 -0.10
CA GLU A 64 18.84 -5.32 -1.44
C GLU A 64 18.94 -4.09 -2.34
N LEU A 65 17.92 -3.22 -2.32
CA LEU A 65 17.93 -1.97 -3.08
C LEU A 65 19.09 -1.06 -2.64
N LYS A 66 19.35 -0.99 -1.33
CA LYS A 66 20.45 -0.21 -0.78
C LYS A 66 21.82 -0.78 -1.20
N ALA A 67 21.97 -2.10 -1.19
CA ALA A 67 23.20 -2.77 -1.63
C ALA A 67 23.46 -2.50 -3.12
N LEU A 68 22.43 -2.62 -3.96
CA LEU A 68 22.52 -2.32 -5.40
C LEU A 68 22.93 -0.87 -5.67
N TYR A 69 22.33 0.09 -4.95
CA TYR A 69 22.70 1.50 -5.09
C TYR A 69 24.18 1.74 -4.76
N GLN A 70 24.71 1.10 -3.71
CA GLN A 70 26.12 1.22 -3.33
C GLN A 70 27.05 0.64 -4.41
N GLU A 71 26.71 -0.52 -4.97
CA GLU A 71 27.47 -1.13 -6.06
C GLU A 71 27.57 -0.22 -7.29
N LEU A 72 26.44 0.36 -7.71
CA LEU A 72 26.37 1.22 -8.91
C LEU A 72 27.04 2.58 -8.74
N THR A 73 27.19 3.08 -7.51
CA THR A 73 27.73 4.43 -7.24
C THR A 73 29.14 4.44 -6.68
N GLN A 74 29.66 3.30 -6.23
CA GLN A 74 31.01 3.15 -5.70
C GLN A 74 31.93 2.28 -6.58
N GLY A 75 31.49 1.96 -7.80
CA GLY A 75 32.30 1.35 -8.88
C GLY A 75 32.93 2.38 -9.80
#